data_AF-A0A368CJG4-F1
#
_entry.id   AF-A0A368CJG4-F1
#
_cell.length_a   1.000
_cell.length_b   1.000
_cell.length_c   1.000
_cell.angle_alpha   90.00
_cell.angle_beta   90.00
_cell.angle_gamma   90.00
#
_symmetry.space_group_name_H-M   'P 1'
#
loop_
_entity.id
_entity.type
_entity.pdbx_description
1 polymer ?
#
loop_
_entity_poly.entity_id
_entity_poly.type
_entity_poly.pdbx_seq_one_letter_code
_entity_poly.pdbx_strand_id
1 'polypeptide(L)'
;MSKAREMINAHLLPVLAIIATASSVSIAVSLRPIAAQSARWMTCYDDSIAWYQANKPDWTVPDQEAFASNFCNGGSPVKPGPGAQKAP
;
A
#
# COMPACT_ATOMS: atom_id res chain seq x y z
N MET A 1 -0.72 29.65 42.68
CA MET A 1 -1.42 28.82 41.67
C MET A 1 -2.20 27.73 42.38
N SER A 2 -3.30 27.22 41.81
CA SER A 2 -4.08 26.14 42.44
C SER A 2 -3.29 24.83 42.44
N LYS A 3 -3.29 24.08 43.56
CA LYS A 3 -2.65 22.76 43.69
C LYS A 3 -3.07 21.78 42.59
N ALA A 4 -4.30 21.89 42.09
CA ALA A 4 -4.80 21.08 40.99
C ALA A 4 -4.03 21.35 39.68
N ARG A 5 -3.71 22.62 39.40
CA ARG A 5 -2.97 23.02 38.19
C ARG A 5 -1.50 22.56 38.24
N GLU A 6 -0.90 22.55 39.43
CA GLU A 6 0.43 21.97 39.62
C GLU A 6 0.46 20.46 39.42
N MET A 7 -0.50 19.71 39.97
CA MET A 7 -0.59 18.26 39.71
C MET A 7 -0.80 17.93 38.23
N ILE A 8 -1.65 18.69 37.54
CA ILE A 8 -1.89 18.50 36.10
C ILE A 8 -0.59 18.74 35.30
N ASN A 9 0.11 19.82 35.59
CA ASN A 9 1.33 20.17 34.85
C ASN A 9 2.51 19.24 35.17
N ALA A 10 2.66 18.83 36.44
CA ALA A 10 3.79 18.03 36.88
C ALA A 10 3.66 16.55 36.51
N HIS A 11 2.44 16.03 36.37
CA HIS A 11 2.23 14.58 36.23
C HIS A 11 1.28 14.21 35.07
N LEU A 12 0.14 14.87 34.94
CA LEU A 12 -0.84 14.50 33.92
C LEU A 12 -0.35 14.80 32.49
N LEU A 13 0.17 16.01 32.25
CA LEU A 13 0.66 16.39 30.92
C LEU A 13 1.85 15.52 30.44
N PRO A 14 2.87 15.23 31.26
CA PRO A 14 3.95 14.31 30.87
C PRO A 14 3.43 12.91 30.53
N VAL A 15 2.52 12.35 31.32
CA VAL A 15 1.95 11.02 31.06
C VAL A 15 1.16 11.02 29.76
N LEU A 16 0.32 12.03 29.53
CA LEU A 16 -0.42 12.18 28.28
C LEU A 16 0.51 12.34 27.08
N ALA A 17 1.62 13.08 27.22
CA ALA A 17 2.61 13.23 26.16
C ALA A 17 3.29 11.90 25.82
N ILE A 18 3.62 11.09 26.82
CA ILE A 18 4.20 9.76 26.62
C ILE A 18 3.20 8.85 25.88
N ILE A 19 1.94 8.81 26.35
CA ILE A 19 0.90 7.99 25.73
C ILE A 19 0.67 8.43 24.28
N ALA A 20 0.50 9.73 24.04
CA ALA A 20 0.30 10.27 22.70
C ALA A 20 1.47 9.93 21.76
N THR A 21 2.71 10.03 22.25
CA THR A 21 3.91 9.68 21.47
C THR A 21 3.94 8.19 21.17
N ALA A 22 3.74 7.34 22.17
CA ALA A 22 3.75 5.88 22.01
C ALA A 22 2.65 5.42 21.03
N SER A 23 1.44 5.97 21.16
CA SER A 23 0.33 5.72 20.23
C SER A 23 0.67 6.16 18.81
N SER A 24 1.21 7.38 18.63
CA SER A 24 1.57 7.91 17.31
C SER A 24 2.64 7.06 16.62
N VAL A 25 3.68 6.65 17.36
CA VAL A 25 4.74 5.78 16.85
C VAL A 25 4.19 4.40 16.49
N SER A 26 3.31 3.84 17.33
CA SER A 26 2.69 2.53 17.07
C SER A 26 1.88 2.54 15.78
N ILE A 27 1.05 3.58 15.58
CA ILE A 27 0.29 3.78 14.34
C ILE A 27 1.22 3.90 13.14
N ALA A 28 2.27 4.73 13.23
CA ALA A 28 3.22 4.91 12.14
C ALA A 28 3.93 3.60 11.76
N VAL A 29 4.28 2.77 12.74
CA VAL A 29 4.89 1.45 12.50
C VAL A 29 3.89 0.50 11.85
N SER A 30 2.63 0.48 12.31
CA SER A 30 1.57 -0.35 11.74
C SER A 30 1.23 0.01 10.28
N LEU A 31 1.44 1.26 9.87
CA LEU A 31 1.22 1.71 8.48
C LEU A 31 2.33 1.29 7.51
N ARG A 32 3.54 0.95 8.00
CA ARG A 32 4.66 0.51 7.14
C ARG A 32 4.32 -0.66 6.21
N PRO A 33 3.73 -1.78 6.68
CA PRO A 33 3.38 -2.89 5.79
C PRO A 33 2.34 -2.49 4.74
N ILE A 34 1.40 -1.61 5.09
CA ILE A 34 0.37 -1.11 4.16
C ILE A 34 1.03 -0.29 3.05
N ALA A 35 1.94 0.62 3.41
CA ALA A 35 2.69 1.42 2.45
C ALA A 35 3.60 0.56 1.54
N ALA A 36 4.23 -0.48 2.12
CA ALA A 36 5.03 -1.41 1.33
C ALA A 36 4.18 -2.23 0.36
N GLN A 37 2.99 -2.67 0.80
CA GLN A 37 2.06 -3.41 -0.04
C GLN A 37 1.50 -2.55 -1.16
N SER A 38 1.14 -1.29 -0.88
CA SER A 38 0.65 -0.38 -1.92
C SER A 38 1.72 -0.07 -2.96
N ALA A 39 2.98 0.13 -2.53
CA ALA A 39 4.10 0.33 -3.45
C ALA A 39 4.31 -0.89 -4.36
N ARG A 40 4.30 -2.10 -3.79
CA ARG A 40 4.41 -3.36 -4.57
C ARG A 40 3.25 -3.55 -5.55
N TRP A 41 2.04 -3.22 -5.12
CA TRP A 41 0.86 -3.29 -5.99
C TRP A 41 0.98 -2.32 -7.16
N MET A 42 1.45 -1.10 -6.92
CA MET A 42 1.65 -0.09 -7.98
C MET A 42 2.66 -0.58 -9.03
N THR A 43 3.81 -1.07 -8.58
CA THR A 43 4.83 -1.66 -9.49
C THR A 43 4.26 -2.83 -10.29
N CYS A 44 3.53 -3.74 -9.63
CA CYS A 44 2.87 -4.85 -10.32
C CYS A 44 1.90 -4.35 -11.39
N TYR A 45 1.11 -3.33 -11.08
CA TYR A 45 0.11 -2.78 -11.98
C TYR A 45 0.77 -2.16 -13.21
N ASP A 46 1.77 -1.30 -13.02
CA ASP A 46 2.50 -0.64 -14.10
C ASP A 46 3.19 -1.66 -15.02
N ASP A 47 3.88 -2.66 -14.44
CA ASP A 47 4.53 -3.73 -15.19
C ASP A 47 3.51 -4.58 -15.97
N SER A 48 2.35 -4.85 -15.36
CA SER A 48 1.28 -5.61 -16.00
C SER A 48 0.67 -4.86 -17.18
N ILE A 49 0.43 -3.55 -17.04
CA ILE A 49 -0.05 -2.70 -18.13
C ILE A 49 0.95 -2.69 -19.28
N ALA A 50 2.23 -2.48 -19.00
CA ALA A 50 3.28 -2.51 -20.02
C ALA A 50 3.32 -3.86 -20.74
N TRP A 51 3.18 -4.96 -20.00
CA TRP A 51 3.11 -6.30 -20.59
C TRP A 51 1.88 -6.49 -21.47
N TYR A 52 0.68 -6.06 -21.04
CA TYR A 52 -0.53 -6.20 -21.84
C TYR A 52 -0.50 -5.32 -23.10
N GLN A 53 0.03 -4.10 -23.02
CA GLN A 53 0.21 -3.25 -24.19
C GLN A 53 1.11 -3.91 -25.25
N ALA A 54 2.14 -4.64 -24.83
CA ALA A 54 3.04 -5.36 -25.74
C ALA A 54 2.46 -6.68 -26.29
N ASN A 55 1.68 -7.40 -25.49
CA ASN A 55 1.26 -8.79 -25.79
C ASN A 55 -0.22 -8.94 -26.17
N LYS A 56 -1.04 -7.91 -25.94
CA LYS A 56 -2.48 -7.85 -26.20
C LYS A 56 -2.86 -6.48 -26.83
N PRO A 57 -2.28 -6.13 -28.00
CA PRO A 57 -2.55 -4.84 -28.64
C PRO A 57 -4.00 -4.71 -29.14
N ASP A 58 -4.72 -5.82 -29.24
CA ASP A 58 -6.14 -5.90 -29.59
C ASP A 58 -7.07 -5.53 -28.41
N TRP A 59 -6.55 -5.49 -27.19
CA TRP A 59 -7.35 -5.16 -26.01
C TRP A 59 -7.58 -3.66 -25.87
N THR A 60 -8.76 -3.31 -25.39
CA THR A 60 -9.07 -1.92 -25.01
C THR A 60 -8.31 -1.55 -23.75
N VAL A 61 -8.04 -0.26 -23.54
CA VAL A 61 -7.40 0.24 -22.30
C VAL A 61 -8.15 -0.26 -21.04
N PRO A 62 -9.49 -0.18 -20.95
CA PRO A 62 -10.23 -0.73 -19.82
C PRO A 62 -9.99 -2.23 -19.56
N ASP A 63 -9.86 -3.03 -20.61
CA ASP A 63 -9.59 -4.47 -20.45
C ASP A 63 -8.20 -4.69 -19.83
N GLN A 64 -7.20 -3.95 -20.31
CA GLN A 64 -5.83 -4.02 -19.79
C GLN A 64 -5.81 -3.65 -18.29
N GLU A 65 -6.49 -2.57 -17.90
CA GLU A 65 -6.59 -2.14 -16.50
C GLU A 65 -7.31 -3.16 -15.61
N ALA A 66 -8.41 -3.74 -16.09
CA ALA A 66 -9.18 -4.73 -15.35
C ALA A 66 -8.36 -6.00 -15.09
N PHE A 67 -7.65 -6.50 -16.11
CA PHE A 67 -6.82 -7.70 -15.97
C PHE A 67 -5.52 -7.46 -15.21
N ALA A 68 -4.89 -6.29 -15.33
CA ALA A 68 -3.76 -5.89 -14.50
C ALA A 68 -4.16 -5.83 -13.03
N SER A 69 -5.27 -5.17 -12.71
CA SER A 69 -5.80 -5.10 -11.36
C SER A 69 -6.12 -6.49 -10.79
N ASN A 70 -6.78 -7.37 -11.55
CA ASN A 70 -7.08 -8.73 -11.11
C ASN A 70 -5.79 -9.51 -10.78
N PHE A 71 -4.80 -9.49 -11.66
CA PHE A 71 -3.52 -10.16 -11.44
C PHE A 71 -2.81 -9.65 -10.17
N CYS A 72 -2.71 -8.33 -9.99
CA CYS A 72 -2.03 -7.74 -8.84
C CYS A 72 -2.78 -7.92 -7.51
N ASN A 73 -4.07 -8.29 -7.57
CA ASN A 73 -4.86 -8.71 -6.40
C ASN A 73 -4.78 -10.22 -6.12
N GLY A 74 -3.90 -10.96 -6.81
CA GLY A 74 -3.69 -12.40 -6.62
C GLY A 74 -4.47 -13.29 -7.59
N GLY A 75 -5.11 -12.71 -8.61
CA GLY A 75 -5.70 -13.45 -9.71
C GLY A 75 -4.65 -14.07 -10.63
N SER A 76 -5.08 -15.02 -11.47
CA SER A 76 -4.21 -15.60 -12.49
C SER A 76 -3.97 -14.60 -13.63
N PRO A 77 -2.72 -14.43 -14.11
CA PRO A 77 -2.47 -13.63 -15.29
C PRO A 77 -3.14 -14.29 -16.49
N VAL A 78 -3.67 -13.49 -17.42
CA VAL A 78 -4.19 -14.05 -18.66
C VAL A 78 -3.03 -14.65 -19.43
N LYS A 79 -3.16 -15.93 -19.79
CA LYS A 79 -2.12 -16.61 -20.56
C LYS A 79 -1.82 -15.78 -21.81
N PRO A 80 -0.53 -15.53 -22.10
CA PRO A 80 -0.20 -15.02 -23.41
C PRO A 80 -0.79 -15.93 -24.48
N GLY A 81 -1.20 -15.32 -25.60
CA GLY A 81 -1.57 -16.10 -26.78
C GLY A 81 -0.41 -17.02 -27.21
N PRO A 82 -0.64 -17.95 -28.14
CA PRO A 82 0.40 -18.87 -28.59
C PRO A 82 1.65 -18.08 -28.99
N GLY A 83 2.75 -18.22 -28.21
CA GLY A 83 4.04 -17.59 -28.53
C GLY A 83 4.68 -16.71 -27.46
N ALA A 84 3.99 -16.21 -26.42
CA ALA A 84 4.70 -15.39 -25.43
C ALA A 84 5.41 -16.24 -24.37
N GLN A 85 6.72 -16.03 -24.32
CA GLN A 85 7.61 -16.61 -23.33
C GLN A 85 7.44 -15.87 -22.00
N LYS A 86 7.67 -16.61 -20.91
CA LYS A 86 7.77 -16.06 -19.56
C LYS A 86 8.88 -14.99 -19.58
N ALA A 87 8.60 -13.80 -19.06
CA ALA A 87 9.67 -12.86 -18.75
C ALA A 87 10.68 -13.57 -17.81
N PRO A 88 12.00 -13.41 -18.03
CA PRO A 88 13.06 -14.13 -17.33
C PRO A 88 13.01 -13.94 -15.81
#